data_AF-A0A9D9GGJ0-F1
#
_entry.id   AF-A0A9D9GGJ0-F1
#
_cell.length_a   1.000
_cell.length_b   1.000
_cell.length_c   1.000
_cell.angle_alpha   90.00
_cell.angle_beta   90.00
_cell.angle_gamma   90.00
#
_symmetry.space_group_name_H-M   'P 1'
#
loop_
_entity.id
_entity.type
_entity.pdbx_description
1 polymer ?
#
loop_
_entity_poly.entity_id
_entity_poly.type
_entity_poly.pdbx_seq_one_letter_code
_entity_poly.pdbx_strand_id
1 'polypeptide(L)'
;VNSLARELCFYDGPDADFSFREAYGPLDFSAARYCEARVWSFFRRHTADKAAMDADLPVLDGKFDVCNELPLWIKPDKPISVRDLMDDMRDHYEGTALDMTADVSAGPWASPYRNQPVNFESSDGTPMFRERPIGCQQSGMTMVCQMRSWLPDAVGGVTYFNMDDATMVAYVPVYCGIKRVPEPFRRENNILTEFSTESAFWMNNFVANMVYPRWSAMIGDLREAQTELEDFYAEDQKEVEARAKELTPAALADFLTARTEAYTDRMMQRWDKLARLLIVKHNDQIMRPSENGAIAPGRHTSPAYAPAFINAVKAQTGDRYLRP
;
A
#
# COMPACT_ATOMS: atom_id res chain seq x y z
N VAL A 1 -15.46 -31.89 0.37
CA VAL A 1 -14.20 -31.34 0.91
C VAL A 1 -13.59 -32.33 1.88
N ASN A 2 -14.25 -32.66 3.00
CA ASN A 2 -13.74 -33.65 3.96
C ASN A 2 -13.45 -35.04 3.36
N SER A 3 -14.31 -35.51 2.45
CA SER A 3 -14.10 -36.77 1.74
C SER A 3 -12.80 -36.81 0.93
N LEU A 4 -12.46 -35.69 0.27
CA LEU A 4 -11.21 -35.55 -0.48
C LEU A 4 -10.01 -35.45 0.46
N ALA A 5 -10.13 -34.78 1.61
CA ALA A 5 -9.04 -34.70 2.59
C ALA A 5 -8.68 -36.09 3.14
N ARG A 6 -9.69 -36.94 3.38
CA ARG A 6 -9.50 -38.34 3.77
C ARG A 6 -8.88 -39.17 2.66
N GLU A 7 -9.35 -39.01 1.42
CA GLU A 7 -8.79 -39.70 0.24
C GLU A 7 -7.30 -39.38 0.03
N LEU A 8 -6.92 -38.12 0.23
CA LEU A 8 -5.53 -37.65 0.12
C LEU A 8 -4.71 -37.87 1.40
N CYS A 9 -5.29 -38.51 2.42
CA CYS A 9 -4.66 -38.74 3.73
C CYS A 9 -4.19 -37.47 4.46
N PHE A 10 -4.86 -36.34 4.24
CA PHE A 10 -4.59 -35.07 4.92
C PHE A 10 -5.32 -34.95 6.27
N TYR A 11 -6.39 -35.71 6.46
CA TYR A 11 -7.19 -35.68 7.67
C TYR A 11 -7.98 -36.99 7.82
N ASP A 12 -8.01 -37.58 9.01
CA ASP A 12 -8.73 -38.83 9.31
C ASP A 12 -9.69 -38.73 10.51
N GLY A 13 -9.77 -37.57 11.17
CA GLY A 13 -10.65 -37.31 12.31
C GLY A 13 -12.15 -37.19 11.97
N PRO A 14 -12.99 -36.93 12.99
CA PRO A 14 -14.43 -36.75 12.81
C PRO A 14 -14.76 -35.43 12.09
N ASP A 15 -15.85 -35.38 11.34
CA ASP A 15 -16.22 -34.16 10.58
C ASP A 15 -16.37 -32.90 11.45
N ALA A 16 -16.70 -33.04 12.74
CA ALA A 16 -16.84 -31.93 13.68
C ALA A 16 -15.51 -31.22 13.99
N ASP A 17 -14.38 -31.92 13.87
CA ASP A 17 -13.05 -31.39 14.17
C ASP A 17 -12.28 -31.04 12.87
N PHE A 18 -12.95 -31.07 11.71
CA PHE A 18 -12.29 -30.82 10.43
C PHE A 18 -11.96 -29.34 10.27
N SER A 19 -10.67 -29.02 10.24
CA SER A 19 -10.16 -27.71 9.80
C SER A 19 -9.72 -27.78 8.34
N PHE A 20 -10.39 -27.00 7.47
CA PHE A 20 -9.99 -26.89 6.06
C PHE A 20 -8.55 -26.38 5.92
N ARG A 21 -8.17 -25.42 6.76
CA ARG A 21 -6.84 -24.81 6.77
C ARG A 21 -5.79 -25.82 7.17
N GLU A 22 -5.97 -26.55 8.27
CA GLU A 22 -4.97 -27.55 8.71
C GLU A 22 -4.83 -28.70 7.69
N ALA A 23 -5.94 -29.14 7.08
CA ALA A 23 -5.91 -30.23 6.13
C ALA A 23 -5.25 -29.84 4.79
N TYR A 24 -5.44 -28.61 4.30
CA TYR A 24 -5.02 -28.23 2.94
C TYR A 24 -3.95 -27.13 2.86
N GLY A 25 -3.64 -26.48 3.98
CA GLY A 25 -2.68 -25.38 4.07
C GLY A 25 -2.16 -25.21 5.51
N PRO A 26 -1.50 -26.24 6.07
CA PRO A 26 -0.96 -26.17 7.41
C PRO A 26 0.03 -25.01 7.53
N LEU A 27 0.08 -24.40 8.72
CA LEU A 27 0.96 -23.27 8.97
C LEU A 27 2.43 -23.71 8.95
N ASP A 28 3.19 -23.16 8.02
CA ASP A 28 4.65 -23.26 7.97
C ASP A 28 5.30 -21.88 8.13
N PHE A 29 6.64 -21.83 8.05
CA PHE A 29 7.38 -20.57 8.13
C PHE A 29 6.98 -19.55 7.07
N SER A 30 6.79 -19.99 5.84
CA SER A 30 6.41 -19.13 4.73
C SER A 30 5.01 -18.55 4.96
N ALA A 31 4.04 -19.40 5.35
CA ALA A 31 2.70 -18.98 5.68
C ALA A 31 2.69 -18.00 6.87
N ALA A 32 3.45 -18.26 7.93
CA ALA A 32 3.53 -17.36 9.08
C ALA A 32 4.14 -15.99 8.72
N ARG A 33 5.38 -15.96 8.19
CA ARG A 33 6.10 -14.70 7.93
C ARG A 33 5.63 -13.97 6.69
N TYR A 34 5.19 -14.68 5.65
CA TYR A 34 4.86 -14.04 4.38
C TYR A 34 3.37 -13.83 4.19
N CYS A 35 2.50 -14.47 4.97
CA CYS A 35 1.05 -14.34 4.84
C CYS A 35 0.39 -13.85 6.13
N GLU A 36 0.49 -14.63 7.23
CA GLU A 36 -0.19 -14.31 8.49
C GLU A 36 0.28 -12.99 9.09
N ALA A 37 1.56 -12.61 8.92
CA ALA A 37 2.06 -11.29 9.35
C ALA A 37 1.23 -10.13 8.75
N ARG A 38 0.84 -10.22 7.47
CA ARG A 38 0.01 -9.20 6.81
C ARG A 38 -1.42 -9.17 7.37
N VAL A 39 -1.99 -10.35 7.62
CA VAL A 39 -3.33 -10.48 8.23
C VAL A 39 -3.32 -9.90 9.64
N TRP A 40 -2.30 -10.22 10.43
CA TRP A 40 -2.09 -9.68 11.77
C TRP A 40 -1.98 -8.15 11.75
N SER A 41 -1.20 -7.57 10.83
CA SER A 41 -1.06 -6.10 10.75
C SER A 41 -2.42 -5.44 10.50
N PHE A 42 -3.20 -6.00 9.56
CA PHE A 42 -4.56 -5.54 9.29
C PHE A 42 -5.45 -5.64 10.52
N PHE A 43 -5.50 -6.80 11.19
CA PHE A 43 -6.32 -6.97 12.40
C PHE A 43 -5.91 -6.05 13.54
N ARG A 44 -4.60 -5.90 13.76
CA ARG A 44 -4.03 -5.03 14.80
C ARG A 44 -4.44 -3.56 14.63
N ARG A 45 -4.57 -3.09 13.40
CA ARG A 45 -4.98 -1.70 13.09
C ARG A 45 -6.44 -1.43 13.46
N HIS A 46 -7.27 -2.48 13.49
CA HIS A 46 -8.73 -2.40 13.70
C HIS A 46 -9.20 -3.03 15.03
N THR A 47 -8.29 -3.33 15.95
CA THR A 47 -8.63 -3.76 17.31
C THR A 47 -8.21 -2.74 18.36
N ALA A 48 -9.05 -2.59 19.39
CA ALA A 48 -8.74 -1.76 20.55
C ALA A 48 -7.67 -2.44 21.43
N ASP A 49 -7.69 -3.77 21.52
CA ASP A 49 -6.74 -4.53 22.32
C ASP A 49 -5.55 -5.00 21.47
N LYS A 50 -4.70 -4.03 21.12
CA LYS A 50 -3.44 -4.29 20.40
C LYS A 50 -2.52 -5.20 21.20
N ALA A 51 -2.56 -5.13 22.53
CA ALA A 51 -1.71 -5.98 23.38
C ALA A 51 -2.12 -7.46 23.29
N ALA A 52 -3.43 -7.75 23.25
CA ALA A 52 -3.91 -9.11 22.99
C ALA A 52 -3.53 -9.59 21.58
N MET A 53 -3.68 -8.76 20.55
CA MET A 53 -3.25 -9.11 19.19
C MET A 53 -1.72 -9.28 19.07
N ASP A 54 -0.97 -8.51 19.86
CA ASP A 54 0.48 -8.58 19.95
C ASP A 54 0.95 -9.80 20.77
N ALA A 55 0.11 -10.35 21.65
CA ALA A 55 0.42 -11.58 22.37
C ALA A 55 0.48 -12.80 21.42
N ASP A 56 -0.13 -12.71 20.24
CA ASP A 56 -0.07 -13.71 19.18
C ASP A 56 1.13 -13.52 18.22
N LEU A 57 1.89 -12.42 18.36
CA LEU A 57 3.13 -12.16 17.61
C LEU A 57 4.21 -13.27 17.71
N PRO A 58 4.34 -14.05 18.80
CA PRO A 58 5.32 -15.14 18.85
C PRO A 58 5.14 -16.16 17.72
N VAL A 59 3.92 -16.37 17.21
CA VAL A 59 3.69 -17.22 16.02
C VAL A 59 4.31 -16.61 14.76
N LEU A 60 4.44 -15.29 14.73
CA LEU A 60 5.09 -14.55 13.67
C LEU A 60 6.59 -14.45 13.86
N ASP A 61 7.22 -14.94 14.93
CA ASP A 61 8.69 -14.90 15.08
C ASP A 61 9.43 -16.04 14.34
N GLY A 62 8.67 -16.96 13.73
CA GLY A 62 9.19 -18.09 12.97
C GLY A 62 9.73 -19.24 13.83
N LYS A 63 9.55 -19.20 15.16
CA LYS A 63 9.88 -20.27 16.09
C LYS A 63 8.61 -21.00 16.49
N PHE A 64 8.42 -22.19 15.94
CA PHE A 64 7.18 -22.94 16.08
C PHE A 64 7.10 -23.68 17.42
N ASP A 65 6.18 -23.25 18.28
CA ASP A 65 5.50 -24.09 19.27
C ASP A 65 4.01 -23.74 19.16
N VAL A 66 3.39 -24.22 18.07
CA VAL A 66 2.08 -23.77 17.57
C VAL A 66 0.96 -24.05 18.59
N CYS A 67 0.50 -23.00 19.28
CA CYS A 67 -0.73 -23.02 20.07
C CYS A 67 -1.67 -21.83 19.82
N ASN A 68 -1.25 -20.79 19.09
CA ASN A 68 -2.08 -19.60 18.88
C ASN A 68 -2.27 -19.29 17.39
N GLU A 69 -3.39 -19.72 16.82
CA GLU A 69 -3.80 -19.34 15.48
C GLU A 69 -4.43 -17.95 15.47
N LEU A 70 -4.16 -17.14 14.44
CA LEU A 70 -4.94 -15.93 14.22
C LEU A 70 -6.40 -16.32 13.88
N PRO A 71 -7.39 -15.57 14.38
CA PRO A 71 -8.78 -15.85 14.06
C PRO A 71 -9.05 -15.61 12.57
N LEU A 72 -9.97 -16.36 11.97
CA LEU A 72 -10.33 -16.16 10.55
C LEU A 72 -10.90 -14.76 10.27
N TRP A 73 -11.54 -14.14 11.26
CA TRP A 73 -12.01 -12.76 11.22
C TRP A 73 -12.01 -12.15 12.61
N ILE A 74 -11.98 -10.82 12.68
CA ILE A 74 -12.19 -10.06 13.91
C ILE A 74 -13.43 -9.18 13.80
N LYS A 75 -13.95 -8.76 14.95
CA LYS A 75 -14.87 -7.61 15.01
C LYS A 75 -14.03 -6.35 15.20
N PRO A 76 -14.07 -5.38 14.25
CA PRO A 76 -13.40 -4.10 14.42
C PRO A 76 -13.91 -3.34 15.65
N ASP A 77 -13.05 -2.55 16.28
CA ASP A 77 -13.40 -1.70 17.41
C ASP A 77 -14.31 -0.51 17.03
N LYS A 78 -14.28 -0.11 15.75
CA LYS A 78 -15.13 0.92 15.14
C LYS A 78 -15.49 0.57 13.68
N PRO A 79 -16.52 1.21 13.08
CA PRO A 79 -16.79 1.07 11.65
C PRO A 79 -15.56 1.45 10.81
N ILE A 80 -15.24 0.61 9.83
CA ILE A 80 -14.12 0.80 8.90
C ILE A 80 -14.59 1.67 7.73
N SER A 81 -13.89 2.76 7.46
CA SER A 81 -14.13 3.61 6.29
C SER A 81 -13.41 3.08 5.06
N VAL A 82 -13.78 3.58 3.88
CA VAL A 82 -13.02 3.31 2.64
C VAL A 82 -11.57 3.78 2.78
N ARG A 83 -11.36 4.94 3.43
CA ARG A 83 -10.03 5.51 3.66
C ARG A 83 -9.16 4.60 4.51
N ASP A 84 -9.74 4.01 5.56
CA ASP A 84 -9.02 3.06 6.41
C ASP A 84 -8.50 1.87 5.57
N LEU A 85 -9.35 1.27 4.72
CA LEU A 85 -8.94 0.17 3.84
C LEU A 85 -7.87 0.58 2.82
N MET A 86 -7.96 1.79 2.25
CA MET A 86 -6.91 2.32 1.37
C MET A 86 -5.58 2.43 2.09
N ASP A 87 -5.59 2.88 3.34
CA ASP A 87 -4.37 3.02 4.15
C ASP A 87 -3.84 1.67 4.63
N ASP A 88 -4.69 0.67 4.85
CA ASP A 88 -4.25 -0.71 5.15
C ASP A 88 -3.53 -1.36 3.97
N MET A 89 -3.94 -1.07 2.74
CA MET A 89 -3.26 -1.55 1.53
C MET A 89 -1.85 -0.96 1.35
N ARG A 90 -1.50 0.07 2.12
CA ARG A 90 -0.22 0.80 2.09
C ARG A 90 0.75 0.39 3.20
N ASP A 91 0.40 -0.63 3.97
CA ASP A 91 1.08 -0.97 5.21
C ASP A 91 2.41 -1.73 4.97
N HIS A 92 3.44 -1.32 5.71
CA HIS A 92 4.75 -1.96 5.80
C HIS A 92 5.11 -2.22 7.27
N TYR A 93 4.10 -2.48 8.11
CA TYR A 93 4.20 -2.78 9.53
C TYR A 93 4.72 -1.63 10.41
N GLU A 94 4.55 -0.38 9.97
CA GLU A 94 5.09 0.80 10.66
C GLU A 94 4.66 0.86 12.14
N GLY A 95 5.62 1.13 13.03
CA GLY A 95 5.37 1.19 14.48
C GLY A 95 5.22 -0.16 15.18
N THR A 96 5.70 -1.23 14.56
CA THR A 96 5.70 -2.59 15.13
C THR A 96 7.09 -3.22 15.12
N ALA A 97 7.22 -4.44 15.66
CA ALA A 97 8.46 -5.22 15.59
C ALA A 97 8.84 -5.67 14.16
N LEU A 98 7.89 -5.61 13.21
CA LEU A 98 8.08 -5.99 11.81
C LEU A 98 8.32 -4.77 10.89
N ASP A 99 8.44 -3.57 11.47
CA ASP A 99 8.57 -2.30 10.75
C ASP A 99 9.78 -2.30 9.80
N MET A 100 9.48 -2.24 8.50
CA MET A 100 10.50 -2.31 7.45
C MET A 100 11.28 -1.00 7.26
N THR A 101 10.96 0.06 8.00
CA THR A 101 11.67 1.36 7.96
C THR A 101 12.70 1.51 9.09
N ALA A 102 12.66 0.62 10.09
CA ALA A 102 13.36 0.82 11.37
C ALA A 102 14.81 0.29 11.40
N ASP A 103 15.20 -0.60 10.48
CA ASP A 103 16.53 -1.24 10.49
C ASP A 103 17.49 -0.68 9.41
N VAL A 104 18.75 -1.13 9.47
CA VAL A 104 19.81 -0.70 8.53
C VAL A 104 19.52 -1.09 7.08
N SER A 105 18.72 -2.14 6.85
CA SER A 105 18.37 -2.58 5.51
C SER A 105 17.43 -1.61 4.80
N ALA A 106 16.80 -0.68 5.53
CA ALA A 106 16.00 0.43 4.99
C ALA A 106 16.88 1.53 4.35
N GLY A 107 18.20 1.43 4.50
CA GLY A 107 19.17 2.33 3.90
C GLY A 107 19.17 3.73 4.51
N PRO A 108 19.89 4.69 3.89
CA PRO A 108 20.05 6.04 4.44
C PRO A 108 18.73 6.81 4.54
N TRP A 109 17.70 6.42 3.80
CA TRP A 109 16.43 7.14 3.71
C TRP A 109 15.24 6.35 4.26
N ALA A 110 15.48 5.35 5.12
CA ALA A 110 14.44 4.59 5.82
C ALA A 110 13.33 4.03 4.90
N SER A 111 13.71 3.58 3.70
CA SER A 111 12.77 3.05 2.70
C SER A 111 12.23 1.70 3.14
N PRO A 112 10.90 1.42 3.08
CA PRO A 112 10.36 0.10 3.40
C PRO A 112 10.60 -0.92 2.28
N TYR A 113 11.10 -0.50 1.12
CA TYR A 113 11.25 -1.36 -0.05
C TYR A 113 12.56 -2.15 -0.04
N ARG A 114 12.48 -3.41 -0.49
CA ARG A 114 13.62 -4.32 -0.60
C ARG A 114 13.64 -4.97 -1.98
N ASN A 115 14.85 -5.22 -2.50
CA ASN A 115 14.99 -5.99 -3.71
C ASN A 115 14.52 -7.44 -3.48
N GLN A 116 13.96 -8.04 -4.52
CA GLN A 116 13.58 -9.46 -4.52
C GLN A 116 14.80 -10.32 -4.89
N PRO A 117 14.83 -11.61 -4.49
CA PRO A 117 13.81 -12.34 -3.73
C PRO A 117 13.75 -12.01 -2.23
N VAL A 118 12.62 -12.35 -1.59
CA VAL A 118 12.40 -12.20 -0.13
C VAL A 118 13.45 -12.98 0.68
N ASN A 119 13.74 -14.21 0.26
CA ASN A 119 14.82 -15.04 0.81
C ASN A 119 16.15 -14.65 0.18
N PHE A 120 17.21 -14.57 0.98
CA PHE A 120 18.56 -14.28 0.49
C PHE A 120 19.60 -14.98 1.38
N GLU A 121 20.87 -14.90 1.01
CA GLU A 121 21.97 -15.46 1.80
C GLU A 121 22.88 -14.33 2.30
N SER A 122 23.36 -14.44 3.54
CA SER A 122 24.47 -13.62 4.04
C SER A 122 25.78 -13.95 3.32
N SER A 123 26.80 -13.13 3.52
CA SER A 123 28.13 -13.34 2.92
C SER A 123 28.81 -14.65 3.35
N ASP A 124 28.39 -15.25 4.46
CA ASP A 124 28.88 -16.54 4.95
C ASP A 124 27.98 -17.73 4.56
N GLY A 125 26.94 -17.50 3.75
CA GLY A 125 26.02 -18.53 3.25
C GLY A 125 24.88 -18.89 4.21
N THR A 126 24.67 -18.11 5.29
CA THR A 126 23.53 -18.31 6.17
C THR A 126 22.24 -17.87 5.48
N PRO A 127 21.20 -18.72 5.41
CA PRO A 127 19.90 -18.33 4.88
C PRO A 127 19.26 -17.21 5.72
N MET A 128 18.75 -16.20 5.04
CA MET A 128 18.08 -15.04 5.61
C MET A 128 16.80 -14.73 4.84
N PHE A 129 15.95 -13.90 5.43
CA PHE A 129 14.74 -13.41 4.78
C PHE A 129 14.45 -11.97 5.21
N ARG A 130 13.45 -11.36 4.57
CA ARG A 130 12.91 -10.04 4.91
C ARG A 130 11.39 -10.16 5.03
N GLU A 131 10.75 -9.22 5.72
CA GLU A 131 9.29 -9.21 5.73
C GLU A 131 8.72 -8.99 4.34
N ARG A 132 7.54 -9.57 4.11
CA ARG A 132 6.71 -9.31 2.94
C ARG A 132 5.62 -8.31 3.34
N PRO A 133 5.70 -7.03 2.95
CA PRO A 133 4.70 -6.02 3.30
C PRO A 133 3.39 -6.19 2.51
N ILE A 134 2.37 -5.42 2.86
CA ILE A 134 1.12 -5.31 2.11
C ILE A 134 1.34 -4.40 0.89
N GLY A 135 1.82 -3.17 1.13
CA GLY A 135 2.29 -2.26 0.07
C GLY A 135 3.61 -2.75 -0.51
N CYS A 136 3.69 -2.93 -1.83
CA CYS A 136 4.90 -3.45 -2.45
C CYS A 136 5.03 -3.10 -3.93
N GLN A 137 6.27 -2.96 -4.40
CA GLN A 137 6.62 -2.53 -5.76
C GLN A 137 6.29 -3.57 -6.86
N GLN A 138 5.81 -4.77 -6.49
CA GLN A 138 5.37 -5.80 -7.43
C GLN A 138 3.89 -5.67 -7.80
N SER A 139 3.15 -4.82 -7.10
CA SER A 139 1.73 -4.59 -7.36
C SER A 139 1.55 -3.98 -8.76
N GLY A 140 0.91 -4.70 -9.67
CA GLY A 140 0.55 -4.14 -10.98
C GLY A 140 -0.65 -3.18 -10.90
N MET A 141 -1.52 -3.38 -9.91
CA MET A 141 -2.67 -2.53 -9.62
C MET A 141 -3.13 -2.71 -8.18
N THR A 142 -3.93 -1.76 -7.70
CA THR A 142 -4.58 -1.83 -6.41
C THR A 142 -6.03 -1.37 -6.51
N MET A 143 -6.90 -1.95 -5.67
CA MET A 143 -8.31 -1.57 -5.63
C MET A 143 -8.92 -1.76 -4.25
N VAL A 144 -9.87 -0.88 -3.93
CA VAL A 144 -10.83 -1.02 -2.83
C VAL A 144 -12.22 -0.92 -3.43
N CYS A 145 -13.06 -1.93 -3.22
CA CYS A 145 -14.41 -1.98 -3.81
C CYS A 145 -15.46 -1.70 -2.73
N GLN A 146 -16.35 -0.75 -2.99
CA GLN A 146 -17.45 -0.40 -2.11
C GLN A 146 -18.79 -0.63 -2.83
N MET A 147 -19.67 -1.41 -2.20
CA MET A 147 -21.02 -1.71 -2.70
C MET A 147 -22.04 -1.12 -1.73
N ARG A 148 -22.77 -0.09 -2.16
CA ARG A 148 -23.67 0.71 -1.31
C ARG A 148 -25.12 0.38 -1.63
N SER A 149 -25.69 -0.56 -0.88
CA SER A 149 -27.05 -1.09 -1.11
C SER A 149 -28.18 -0.07 -0.96
N TRP A 150 -27.90 1.10 -0.37
CA TRP A 150 -28.86 2.21 -0.23
C TRP A 150 -28.88 3.16 -1.44
N LEU A 151 -28.13 2.85 -2.51
CA LEU A 151 -28.06 3.62 -3.75
C LEU A 151 -28.34 2.72 -4.96
N PRO A 152 -28.80 3.27 -6.11
CA PRO A 152 -28.91 2.50 -7.34
C PRO A 152 -27.56 1.92 -7.77
N ASP A 153 -27.53 0.68 -8.27
CA ASP A 153 -26.31 -0.08 -8.59
C ASP A 153 -25.27 0.72 -9.39
N ALA A 154 -25.72 1.50 -10.39
CA ALA A 154 -24.86 2.30 -11.26
C ALA A 154 -23.97 3.31 -10.51
N VAL A 155 -24.49 3.90 -9.42
CA VAL A 155 -23.74 4.87 -8.58
C VAL A 155 -23.32 4.26 -7.25
N GLY A 156 -24.05 3.26 -6.74
CA GLY A 156 -23.80 2.60 -5.46
C GLY A 156 -22.53 1.75 -5.45
N GLY A 157 -22.18 1.14 -6.59
CA GLY A 157 -20.91 0.45 -6.78
C GLY A 157 -19.77 1.40 -7.18
N VAL A 158 -18.71 1.42 -6.38
CA VAL A 158 -17.49 2.22 -6.64
C VAL A 158 -16.26 1.34 -6.45
N THR A 159 -15.42 1.27 -7.48
CA THR A 159 -14.08 0.71 -7.38
C THR A 159 -13.10 1.86 -7.27
N TYR A 160 -12.52 2.04 -6.09
CA TYR A 160 -11.41 2.97 -5.91
C TYR A 160 -10.16 2.27 -6.44
N PHE A 161 -9.60 2.77 -7.54
CA PHE A 161 -8.63 2.05 -8.36
C PHE A 161 -7.40 2.91 -8.68
N ASN A 162 -6.24 2.27 -8.77
CA ASN A 162 -5.11 2.79 -9.54
C ASN A 162 -4.17 1.65 -9.95
N MET A 163 -3.22 1.93 -10.84
CA MET A 163 -2.19 1.00 -11.29
C MET A 163 -0.87 1.27 -10.58
N ASP A 164 -0.08 0.23 -10.31
CA ASP A 164 1.11 0.24 -9.43
C ASP A 164 0.79 0.05 -7.93
N ASP A 165 1.83 0.13 -7.10
CA ASP A 165 1.80 0.01 -5.64
C ASP A 165 0.83 1.00 -4.94
N ALA A 166 -0.03 0.46 -4.05
CA ALA A 166 -0.96 1.23 -3.22
C ALA A 166 -0.29 2.37 -2.45
N THR A 167 0.95 2.16 -2.02
CA THR A 167 1.75 3.14 -1.30
C THR A 167 2.10 4.35 -2.17
N MET A 168 2.21 4.18 -3.48
CA MET A 168 2.74 5.19 -4.42
C MET A 168 1.67 5.84 -5.30
N VAL A 169 0.39 5.58 -5.02
CA VAL A 169 -0.74 6.01 -5.86
C VAL A 169 -1.86 6.65 -5.03
N ALA A 170 -2.60 7.58 -5.62
CA ALA A 170 -3.89 8.01 -5.10
C ALA A 170 -4.99 7.13 -5.69
N TYR A 171 -5.91 6.66 -4.87
CA TYR A 171 -7.05 5.87 -5.33
C TYR A 171 -8.08 6.76 -6.03
N VAL A 172 -8.35 6.49 -7.31
CA VAL A 172 -9.35 7.22 -8.09
C VAL A 172 -10.68 6.47 -8.03
N PRO A 173 -11.80 7.11 -7.65
CA PRO A 173 -13.11 6.44 -7.65
C PRO A 173 -13.59 6.20 -9.08
N VAL A 174 -13.84 4.92 -9.40
CA VAL A 174 -14.40 4.46 -10.68
C VAL A 174 -15.78 3.89 -10.43
N TYR A 175 -16.82 4.57 -10.90
CA TYR A 175 -18.21 4.13 -10.73
C TYR A 175 -18.52 2.92 -11.63
N CYS A 176 -19.30 1.96 -11.14
CA CYS A 176 -19.68 0.78 -11.93
C CYS A 176 -20.60 1.13 -13.11
N GLY A 177 -21.32 2.26 -13.06
CA GLY A 177 -22.25 2.71 -14.10
C GLY A 177 -21.62 3.43 -15.30
N ILE A 178 -20.29 3.49 -15.41
CA ILE A 178 -19.62 4.13 -16.55
C ILE A 178 -19.79 3.33 -17.85
N LYS A 179 -19.70 4.02 -18.98
CA LYS A 179 -19.80 3.41 -20.33
C LYS A 179 -18.44 2.97 -20.88
N ARG A 180 -17.35 3.48 -20.33
CA ARG A 180 -15.98 3.22 -20.79
C ARG A 180 -14.97 3.47 -19.67
N VAL A 181 -13.85 2.77 -19.74
CA VAL A 181 -12.71 2.99 -18.84
C VAL A 181 -12.04 4.34 -19.17
N PRO A 182 -11.64 5.14 -18.18
CA PRO A 182 -10.84 6.34 -18.39
C PRO A 182 -9.57 6.04 -19.18
N GLU A 183 -9.22 6.91 -20.12
CA GLU A 183 -8.15 6.71 -21.09
C GLU A 183 -6.78 6.38 -20.44
N PRO A 184 -6.33 7.04 -19.36
CA PRO A 184 -5.08 6.69 -18.68
C PRO A 184 -5.05 5.28 -18.06
N PHE A 185 -6.21 4.66 -17.84
CA PHE A 185 -6.36 3.30 -17.30
C PHE A 185 -6.55 2.23 -18.38
N ARG A 186 -6.64 2.61 -19.67
CA ARG A 186 -6.86 1.65 -20.74
C ARG A 186 -5.59 0.89 -21.09
N ARG A 187 -5.76 -0.36 -21.54
CA ARG A 187 -4.64 -1.25 -21.86
C ARG A 187 -3.71 -0.68 -22.92
N GLU A 188 -4.27 -0.04 -23.95
CA GLU A 188 -3.52 0.57 -25.05
C GLU A 188 -2.54 1.66 -24.58
N ASN A 189 -2.84 2.34 -23.47
CA ASN A 189 -1.98 3.37 -22.91
C ASN A 189 -0.99 2.81 -21.89
N ASN A 190 -1.14 1.56 -21.44
CA ASN A 190 -0.33 0.97 -20.36
C ASN A 190 0.57 -0.15 -20.89
N ILE A 191 1.39 0.18 -21.88
CA ILE A 191 2.34 -0.74 -22.52
C ILE A 191 3.61 -0.85 -21.66
N LEU A 192 3.85 -2.02 -21.08
CA LEU A 192 4.94 -2.27 -20.12
C LEU A 192 6.37 -2.15 -20.67
N THR A 193 6.54 -1.94 -21.97
CA THR A 193 7.87 -1.82 -22.61
C THR A 193 8.17 -0.41 -23.11
N GLU A 194 7.24 0.53 -22.99
CA GLU A 194 7.38 1.89 -23.52
C GLU A 194 6.81 2.90 -22.53
N PHE A 195 7.67 3.79 -22.03
CA PHE A 195 7.24 4.85 -21.12
C PHE A 195 6.30 5.82 -21.83
N SER A 196 5.17 6.13 -21.20
CA SER A 196 4.23 7.15 -21.67
C SER A 196 3.71 7.99 -20.49
N THR A 197 3.62 9.30 -20.69
CA THR A 197 3.00 10.21 -19.71
C THR A 197 1.47 10.14 -19.73
N GLU A 198 0.88 9.49 -20.73
CA GLU A 198 -0.57 9.22 -20.83
C GLU A 198 -0.94 7.93 -20.07
N SER A 199 0.04 7.10 -19.73
CA SER A 199 -0.11 5.90 -18.92
C SER A 199 -0.16 6.27 -17.44
N ALA A 200 -1.25 5.93 -16.75
CA ALA A 200 -1.26 6.05 -15.30
C ALA A 200 -0.24 5.12 -14.65
N PHE A 201 0.01 3.92 -15.21
CA PHE A 201 1.00 2.98 -14.67
C PHE A 201 2.40 3.60 -14.70
N TRP A 202 2.80 4.18 -15.83
CA TRP A 202 4.12 4.79 -15.95
C TRP A 202 4.26 6.12 -15.23
N MET A 203 3.22 6.95 -15.18
CA MET A 203 3.25 8.16 -14.37
C MET A 203 3.39 7.85 -12.88
N ASN A 204 2.67 6.84 -12.38
CA ASN A 204 2.82 6.37 -11.00
C ASN A 204 4.23 5.82 -10.77
N ASN A 205 4.72 4.95 -11.66
CA ASN A 205 6.08 4.40 -11.57
C ASN A 205 7.17 5.48 -11.64
N PHE A 206 6.97 6.53 -12.44
CA PHE A 206 7.93 7.63 -12.55
C PHE A 206 8.10 8.36 -11.21
N VAL A 207 6.99 8.65 -10.54
CA VAL A 207 7.00 9.20 -9.18
C VAL A 207 7.57 8.19 -8.18
N ALA A 208 7.10 6.94 -8.20
CA ALA A 208 7.52 5.89 -7.28
C ALA A 208 9.05 5.68 -7.30
N ASN A 209 9.65 5.61 -8.49
CA ASN A 209 11.09 5.42 -8.66
C ASN A 209 11.94 6.61 -8.18
N MET A 210 11.36 7.81 -8.07
CA MET A 210 12.03 8.93 -7.39
C MET A 210 11.96 8.79 -5.87
N VAL A 211 10.82 8.34 -5.34
CA VAL A 211 10.55 8.23 -3.91
C VAL A 211 11.24 7.02 -3.26
N TYR A 212 11.19 5.84 -3.88
CA TYR A 212 11.79 4.60 -3.35
C TYR A 212 13.20 4.78 -2.74
N PRO A 213 14.19 5.37 -3.46
CA PRO A 213 15.55 5.49 -2.93
C PRO A 213 15.71 6.60 -1.89
N ARG A 214 14.77 7.57 -1.82
CA ARG A 214 14.84 8.76 -0.94
C ARG A 214 13.59 8.91 -0.09
N TRP A 215 13.08 7.77 0.37
CA TRP A 215 11.76 7.64 1.00
C TRP A 215 11.49 8.68 2.08
N SER A 216 12.28 8.73 3.16
CA SER A 216 12.04 9.66 4.27
C SER A 216 12.13 11.14 3.89
N ALA A 217 12.83 11.47 2.80
CA ALA A 217 12.91 12.83 2.28
C ALA A 217 11.71 13.21 1.39
N MET A 218 11.14 12.25 0.65
CA MET A 218 10.17 12.52 -0.42
C MET A 218 8.75 12.01 -0.16
N ILE A 219 8.57 11.03 0.72
CA ILE A 219 7.27 10.39 0.94
C ILE A 219 6.22 11.39 1.45
N GLY A 220 6.62 12.40 2.22
CA GLY A 220 5.73 13.46 2.68
C GLY A 220 5.08 14.24 1.55
N ASP A 221 5.84 14.59 0.50
CA ASP A 221 5.32 15.30 -0.68
C ASP A 221 4.31 14.46 -1.46
N LEU A 222 4.57 13.15 -1.55
CA LEU A 222 3.65 12.20 -2.18
C LEU A 222 2.37 12.02 -1.35
N ARG A 223 2.49 11.93 -0.02
CA ARG A 223 1.35 11.81 0.90
C ARG A 223 0.47 13.05 0.89
N GLU A 224 1.05 14.25 0.78
CA GLU A 224 0.31 15.49 0.59
C GLU A 224 -0.53 15.43 -0.71
N ALA A 225 0.09 15.02 -1.82
CA ALA A 225 -0.62 14.86 -3.11
C ALA A 225 -1.73 13.80 -3.08
N GLN A 226 -1.47 12.67 -2.42
CA GLN A 226 -2.48 11.62 -2.23
C GLN A 226 -3.67 12.13 -1.42
N THR A 227 -3.40 12.76 -0.29
CA THR A 227 -4.42 13.29 0.62
C THR A 227 -5.26 14.35 -0.09
N GLU A 228 -4.63 15.29 -0.79
CA GLU A 228 -5.31 16.32 -1.59
C GLU A 228 -6.33 15.72 -2.57
N LEU A 229 -5.94 14.67 -3.31
CA LEU A 229 -6.83 14.03 -4.27
C LEU A 229 -7.94 13.21 -3.58
N GLU A 230 -7.58 12.40 -2.59
CA GLU A 230 -8.51 11.48 -1.94
C GLU A 230 -9.55 12.22 -1.10
N ASP A 231 -9.18 13.32 -0.45
CA ASP A 231 -10.12 14.21 0.24
C ASP A 231 -11.06 14.90 -0.75
N PHE A 232 -10.52 15.40 -1.87
CA PHE A 232 -11.35 15.98 -2.93
C PHE A 232 -12.37 14.97 -3.45
N TYR A 233 -11.96 13.73 -3.74
CA TYR A 233 -12.86 12.69 -4.22
C TYR A 233 -13.94 12.31 -3.20
N ALA A 234 -13.56 12.20 -1.93
CA ALA A 234 -14.50 11.88 -0.86
C ALA A 234 -15.55 12.99 -0.66
N GLU A 235 -15.15 14.25 -0.73
CA GLU A 235 -16.10 15.37 -0.64
C GLU A 235 -17.02 15.42 -1.86
N ASP A 236 -16.44 15.28 -3.05
CA ASP A 236 -17.16 15.41 -4.30
C ASP A 236 -18.16 14.28 -4.56
N GLN A 237 -17.92 13.10 -3.99
CA GLN A 237 -18.85 11.97 -4.07
C GLN A 237 -20.26 12.33 -3.57
N LYS A 238 -20.38 13.25 -2.60
CA LYS A 238 -21.69 13.75 -2.12
C LYS A 238 -22.46 14.47 -3.23
N GLU A 239 -21.78 15.27 -4.04
CA GLU A 239 -22.37 15.96 -5.18
C GLU A 239 -22.78 14.98 -6.28
N VAL A 240 -21.94 13.98 -6.55
CA VAL A 240 -22.25 12.91 -7.51
C VAL A 240 -23.52 12.16 -7.11
N GLU A 241 -23.64 11.79 -5.85
CA GLU A 241 -24.83 11.09 -5.33
C GLU A 241 -26.09 11.95 -5.35
N ALA A 242 -25.98 13.24 -5.01
CA ALA A 242 -27.10 14.17 -5.09
C ALA A 242 -27.59 14.28 -6.53
N ARG A 243 -26.65 14.46 -7.48
CA ARG A 243 -26.98 14.58 -8.90
C ARG A 243 -27.53 13.28 -9.48
N ALA A 244 -27.02 12.14 -9.06
CA ALA A 244 -27.44 10.84 -9.57
C ALA A 244 -28.94 10.56 -9.37
N LYS A 245 -29.54 11.11 -8.31
CA LYS A 245 -30.98 10.96 -7.99
C LYS A 245 -31.89 11.67 -8.98
N GLU A 246 -31.38 12.62 -9.74
CA GLU A 246 -32.15 13.49 -10.64
C GLU A 246 -32.07 13.04 -12.11
N LEU A 247 -31.23 12.05 -12.42
CA LEU A 247 -30.91 11.66 -13.79
C LEU A 247 -31.64 10.39 -14.22
N THR A 248 -31.99 10.32 -15.51
CA THR A 248 -32.43 9.07 -16.14
C THR A 248 -31.25 8.09 -16.25
N PRO A 249 -31.47 6.77 -16.40
CA PRO A 249 -30.38 5.81 -16.49
C PRO A 249 -29.33 6.13 -17.57
N ALA A 250 -29.77 6.57 -18.75
CA ALA A 250 -28.85 6.94 -19.84
C ALA A 250 -28.01 8.18 -19.49
N ALA A 251 -28.65 9.22 -18.93
CA ALA A 251 -27.98 10.45 -18.52
C ALA A 251 -27.06 10.23 -17.30
N LEU A 252 -27.43 9.33 -16.38
CA LEU A 252 -26.61 8.93 -15.25
C LEU A 252 -25.33 8.26 -15.73
N ALA A 253 -25.42 7.31 -16.65
CA ALA A 253 -24.24 6.64 -17.19
C ALA A 253 -23.28 7.62 -17.89
N ASP A 254 -23.80 8.61 -18.65
CA ASP A 254 -22.96 9.66 -19.25
C ASP A 254 -22.32 10.56 -18.19
N PHE A 255 -23.09 10.97 -17.18
CA PHE A 255 -22.59 11.77 -16.07
C PHE A 255 -21.49 11.07 -15.29
N LEU A 256 -21.70 9.81 -14.88
CA LEU A 256 -20.71 9.02 -14.14
C LEU A 256 -19.45 8.78 -14.97
N THR A 257 -19.60 8.55 -16.28
CA THR A 257 -18.46 8.40 -17.20
C THR A 257 -17.62 9.66 -17.22
N ALA A 258 -18.25 10.81 -17.49
CA ALA A 258 -17.56 12.09 -17.53
C ALA A 258 -16.93 12.47 -16.18
N ARG A 259 -17.59 12.15 -15.06
CA ARG A 259 -17.03 12.43 -13.72
C ARG A 259 -15.82 11.57 -13.42
N THR A 260 -15.90 10.28 -13.73
CA THR A 260 -14.78 9.36 -13.52
C THR A 260 -13.57 9.76 -14.37
N GLU A 261 -13.78 10.13 -15.64
CA GLU A 261 -12.72 10.67 -16.50
C GLU A 261 -12.09 11.93 -15.91
N ALA A 262 -12.91 12.87 -15.42
CA ALA A 262 -12.42 14.09 -14.79
C ALA A 262 -11.59 13.83 -13.51
N TYR A 263 -11.94 12.80 -12.72
CA TYR A 263 -11.12 12.38 -11.58
C TYR A 263 -9.79 11.78 -12.03
N THR A 264 -9.80 10.91 -13.04
CA THR A 264 -8.57 10.33 -13.58
C THR A 264 -7.66 11.42 -14.16
N ASP A 265 -8.19 12.35 -14.93
CA ASP A 265 -7.41 13.48 -15.49
C ASP A 265 -6.80 14.35 -14.40
N ARG A 266 -7.56 14.63 -13.33
CA ARG A 266 -7.06 15.36 -12.16
C ARG A 266 -5.90 14.62 -11.50
N MET A 267 -6.01 13.30 -11.32
CA MET A 267 -4.92 12.48 -10.79
C MET A 267 -3.68 12.59 -11.66
N MET A 268 -3.81 12.39 -12.98
CA MET A 268 -2.69 12.46 -13.93
C MET A 268 -2.00 13.83 -13.89
N GLN A 269 -2.77 14.92 -13.90
CA GLN A 269 -2.24 16.28 -13.81
C GLN A 269 -1.53 16.52 -12.48
N ARG A 270 -2.07 15.99 -11.38
CA ARG A 270 -1.46 16.14 -10.05
C ARG A 270 -0.18 15.33 -9.90
N TRP A 271 -0.11 14.15 -10.51
CA TRP A 271 1.08 13.31 -10.55
C TRP A 271 2.20 13.91 -11.40
N ASP A 272 1.89 14.50 -12.56
CA ASP A 272 2.88 15.26 -13.35
C ASP A 272 3.45 16.45 -12.54
N LYS A 273 2.59 17.22 -11.87
CA LYS A 273 3.03 18.30 -10.99
C LYS A 273 3.90 17.79 -9.84
N LEU A 274 3.50 16.68 -9.20
CA LEU A 274 4.29 16.05 -8.15
C LEU A 274 5.66 15.62 -8.66
N ALA A 275 5.73 14.97 -9.82
CA ALA A 275 6.99 14.53 -10.42
C ALA A 275 7.95 15.71 -10.65
N ARG A 276 7.46 16.80 -11.22
CA ARG A 276 8.24 18.03 -11.42
C ARG A 276 8.68 18.65 -10.10
N LEU A 277 7.78 18.70 -9.11
CA LEU A 277 8.10 19.21 -7.77
C LEU A 277 9.22 18.39 -7.13
N LEU A 278 9.13 17.06 -7.14
CA LEU A 278 10.11 16.18 -6.52
C LEU A 278 11.51 16.39 -7.12
N ILE A 279 11.62 16.57 -8.43
CA ILE A 279 12.88 16.88 -9.11
C ILE A 279 13.47 18.20 -8.59
N VAL A 280 12.68 19.28 -8.61
CA VAL A 280 13.20 20.62 -8.27
C VAL A 280 13.48 20.75 -6.77
N LYS A 281 12.57 20.23 -5.93
CA LYS A 281 12.64 20.32 -4.47
C LYS A 281 13.84 19.55 -3.93
N HIS A 282 14.15 18.41 -4.52
CA HIS A 282 15.16 17.48 -4.02
C HIS A 282 16.39 17.31 -4.94
N ASN A 283 16.62 18.26 -5.85
CA ASN A 283 17.81 18.27 -6.69
C ASN A 283 19.08 18.25 -5.82
N ASP A 284 20.13 17.53 -6.23
CA ASP A 284 21.40 17.43 -5.49
C ASP A 284 21.26 16.98 -4.01
N GLN A 285 20.20 16.23 -3.70
CA GLN A 285 19.92 15.72 -2.34
C GLN A 285 19.72 16.79 -1.26
N ILE A 286 19.50 18.05 -1.65
CA ILE A 286 18.99 19.09 -0.73
C ILE A 286 17.47 18.99 -0.63
N MET A 287 16.86 19.79 0.24
CA MET A 287 15.42 19.97 0.34
C MET A 287 15.10 21.46 0.28
N ARG A 288 14.47 21.91 -0.80
CA ARG A 288 13.99 23.29 -0.93
C ARG A 288 12.65 23.46 -0.19
N PRO A 289 12.38 24.64 0.40
CA PRO A 289 11.05 24.96 0.90
C PRO A 289 10.00 24.82 -0.20
N SER A 290 8.83 24.33 0.15
CA SER A 290 7.67 24.26 -0.73
C SER A 290 6.40 24.54 0.07
N GLU A 291 5.40 25.09 -0.60
CA GLU A 291 4.08 25.35 -0.06
C GLU A 291 3.05 25.05 -1.15
N ASN A 292 1.97 24.34 -0.81
CA ASN A 292 0.87 24.00 -1.71
C ASN A 292 1.35 23.37 -3.04
N GLY A 293 2.26 22.40 -2.95
CA GLY A 293 2.81 21.70 -4.13
C GLY A 293 3.73 22.54 -5.04
N ALA A 294 4.19 23.73 -4.61
CA ALA A 294 5.10 24.57 -5.38
C ALA A 294 6.33 25.00 -4.57
N ILE A 295 7.45 25.29 -5.25
CA ILE A 295 8.67 25.77 -4.59
C ILE A 295 8.45 27.17 -4.01
N ALA A 296 8.82 27.34 -2.74
CA ALA A 296 8.75 28.61 -2.03
C ALA A 296 10.16 29.24 -1.89
N PRO A 297 10.27 30.58 -1.82
CA PRO A 297 11.53 31.23 -1.50
C PRO A 297 12.05 30.81 -0.12
N GLY A 298 13.35 30.57 0.00
CA GLY A 298 13.98 30.31 1.28
C GLY A 298 15.26 29.51 1.17
N ARG A 299 15.89 29.25 2.32
CA ARG A 299 17.12 28.47 2.39
C ARG A 299 16.78 26.98 2.30
N HIS A 300 17.50 26.26 1.43
CA HIS A 300 17.41 24.81 1.40
C HIS A 300 18.03 24.20 2.66
N THR A 301 17.57 23.00 3.00
CA THR A 301 18.15 22.17 4.05
C THR A 301 18.77 20.91 3.45
N SER A 302 19.51 20.16 4.27
CA SER A 302 19.96 18.81 3.93
C SER A 302 19.17 17.84 4.81
N PRO A 303 18.33 16.97 4.24
CA PRO A 303 17.58 16.01 5.04
C PRO A 303 18.55 15.02 5.72
N ALA A 304 18.26 14.68 6.97
CA ALA A 304 19.11 13.80 7.75
C ALA A 304 18.93 12.33 7.31
N TYR A 305 20.01 11.56 7.35
CA TYR A 305 19.93 10.11 7.18
C TYR A 305 19.24 9.44 8.36
N ALA A 306 18.69 8.26 8.10
CA ALA A 306 18.05 7.41 9.10
C ALA A 306 19.01 7.07 10.25
N PRO A 307 18.56 7.10 11.53
CA PRO A 307 19.40 6.79 12.68
C PRO A 307 20.05 5.41 12.61
N ALA A 308 19.33 4.38 12.16
CA ALA A 308 19.86 3.01 12.00
C ALA A 308 21.06 2.98 11.03
N PHE A 309 20.97 3.73 9.92
CA PHE A 309 22.06 3.86 8.95
C PHE A 309 23.26 4.60 9.54
N ILE A 310 23.05 5.73 10.21
CA ILE A 310 24.14 6.50 10.85
C ILE A 310 24.86 5.66 11.91
N ASN A 311 24.11 4.91 12.71
CA ASN A 311 24.68 4.04 13.73
C ASN A 311 25.48 2.90 13.11
N ALA A 312 25.02 2.32 11.99
CA ALA A 312 25.77 1.31 11.26
C ALA A 312 27.07 1.88 10.66
N VAL A 313 27.04 3.10 10.11
CA VAL A 313 28.24 3.80 9.64
C VAL A 313 29.22 3.98 10.79
N LYS A 314 28.76 4.50 11.94
CA LYS A 314 29.61 4.67 13.13
C LYS A 314 30.23 3.35 13.60
N ALA A 315 29.44 2.28 13.66
CA ALA A 315 29.91 0.95 14.05
C ALA A 315 30.99 0.41 13.09
N GLN A 316 30.83 0.64 11.79
CA GLN A 316 31.79 0.22 10.78
C GLN A 316 33.07 1.07 10.77
N THR A 317 32.96 2.36 11.02
CA THR A 317 34.07 3.32 10.83
C THR A 317 34.87 3.59 12.09
N GLY A 318 34.35 3.21 13.25
CA GLY A 318 34.92 3.55 14.56
C GLY A 318 35.13 5.07 14.67
N ASP A 319 36.34 5.46 15.05
CA ASP A 319 36.66 6.86 15.35
C ASP A 319 36.93 7.72 14.10
N ARG A 320 36.98 7.14 12.90
CA ARG A 320 37.37 7.84 11.65
C ARG A 320 36.56 9.11 11.37
N TYR A 321 35.28 9.14 11.73
CA TYR A 321 34.37 10.26 11.49
C TYR A 321 33.94 10.99 12.76
N LEU A 322 34.60 10.74 13.90
CA LEU A 322 34.33 11.50 15.11
C LEU A 322 34.81 12.94 14.95
N ARG A 323 33.94 13.88 15.29
CA ARG A 323 34.31 15.29 15.42
C ARG A 323 34.87 15.50 16.84
N PRO A 324 36.06 16.11 16.99
CA PRO A 324 36.65 16.40 18.29
C PRO A 324 35.83 17.40 19.11
#